data_AF-A0A961WA20-F1
#
_entry.id   AF-A0A961WA20-F1
#
_cell.length_a   1.000
_cell.length_b   1.000
_cell.length_c   1.000
_cell.angle_alpha   90.00
_cell.angle_beta   90.00
_cell.angle_gamma   90.00
#
_symmetry.space_group_name_H-M   'P 1'
#
loop_
_entity.id
_entity.type
_entity.pdbx_description
1 polymer ?
#
loop_
_entity_poly.entity_id
_entity_poly.type
_entity_poly.pdbx_seq_one_letter_code
_entity_poly.pdbx_strand_id
1 'polypeptide(L)'
;MTDERARIRASWYDADERKVRIERTGALARWGSSESRLSEPLYKLSEAIDGYNGTEGAAPDMRMAAWAPVQAALKRATADELRTNDSYLTSLTVYQAGAVALDVFETSYGPDFLPVVMAREKASTLNDDAAAPESDEGGEPPPAQRDLVSDALLPPELQKRFAREMFAGEVRTRDAYVLDRNVFLVLDPSLKIALDVIRRKRAAPKAERIAFLKSPRAEIAAAIGDESGETAISLLVETWQYSERVLGLGVWEPPPVPWLRNKAGQWLPERFPCLIGAEVVELDRHTFQTLKTEVASAYAAGDAEIVVDEQHFKVADVQDAFETLGLDRFGNGGMDEAPAKWEVEPAQAETEPAANTGVNLAERLVIRQNLDGQEFVVAYAPRDTPAEVAFPSPPLVATRPKPHQTAGFDWLVACYRAGWPGVLLADDMGLGKTFQALAFLSWVKTGRRNSGLDRGAQNRPVLIVAPTALLRNWIEEAERHLAPGALGERVDAFGSSLRRLKTPRDEHWSPEIAIDIAALRAADWVLTT
;
A
#
# COMPACT_ATOMS: atom_id res chain seq x y z
N MET A 1 10.50 -23.18 -42.11
CA MET A 1 11.87 -23.00 -41.57
C MET A 1 12.96 -23.14 -42.63
N THR A 2 12.67 -23.72 -43.80
CA THR A 2 13.53 -23.74 -45.00
C THR A 2 13.37 -22.52 -45.92
N ASP A 3 12.52 -21.57 -45.52
CA ASP A 3 12.34 -20.31 -46.24
C ASP A 3 13.58 -19.43 -46.03
N GLU A 4 14.22 -19.06 -47.14
CA GLU A 4 15.44 -18.26 -47.21
C GLU A 4 15.24 -16.86 -46.59
N ARG A 5 14.00 -16.37 -46.51
CA ARG A 5 13.64 -15.05 -45.97
C ARG A 5 13.05 -15.10 -44.55
N ALA A 6 12.98 -16.27 -43.93
CA ALA A 6 12.42 -16.37 -42.58
C ALA A 6 13.33 -15.66 -41.55
N ARG A 7 12.76 -14.75 -40.76
CA ARG A 7 13.43 -14.12 -39.62
C ARG A 7 12.60 -14.27 -38.36
N ILE A 8 13.27 -14.39 -37.22
CA ILE A 8 12.67 -14.33 -35.90
C ILE A 8 12.64 -12.86 -35.48
N ARG A 9 11.45 -12.31 -35.26
CA ARG A 9 11.29 -10.94 -34.79
C ARG A 9 11.17 -10.91 -33.27
N ALA A 10 12.23 -10.50 -32.59
CA ALA A 10 12.17 -10.17 -31.16
C ALA A 10 11.60 -8.74 -30.98
N SER A 11 10.59 -8.58 -30.12
CA SER A 11 10.06 -7.28 -29.71
C SER A 11 10.14 -7.18 -28.19
N TRP A 12 10.55 -6.01 -27.69
CA TRP A 12 10.70 -5.74 -26.27
C TRP A 12 9.59 -4.79 -25.83
N TYR A 13 9.13 -4.93 -24.60
CA TYR A 13 8.04 -4.16 -24.05
C TYR A 13 8.45 -3.65 -22.67
N ASP A 14 8.03 -2.44 -22.31
CA ASP A 14 8.19 -1.91 -20.96
C ASP A 14 7.09 -2.43 -20.00
N ALA A 15 7.10 -1.96 -18.75
CA ALA A 15 6.13 -2.34 -17.73
C ALA A 15 4.69 -1.94 -18.07
N ASP A 16 4.47 -1.00 -19.00
CA ASP A 16 3.16 -0.54 -19.46
C ASP A 16 2.74 -1.22 -20.78
N GLU A 17 3.39 -2.33 -21.14
CA GLU A 17 3.19 -3.08 -22.39
C GLU A 17 3.45 -2.24 -23.65
N ARG A 18 4.21 -1.15 -23.55
CA ARG A 18 4.60 -0.33 -24.71
C ARG A 18 5.82 -0.93 -25.36
N LYS A 19 5.77 -1.07 -26.69
CA LYS A 19 6.91 -1.61 -27.45
C LYS A 19 8.11 -0.67 -27.39
N VAL A 20 9.22 -1.15 -26.86
CA VAL A 20 10.49 -0.41 -26.77
C VAL A 20 11.55 -0.97 -27.71
N ARG A 21 12.50 -0.12 -28.10
CA ARG A 21 13.67 -0.49 -28.89
C ARG A 21 14.89 -0.49 -27.98
N ILE A 22 15.52 -1.64 -27.82
CA ILE A 22 16.72 -1.79 -27.00
C ILE A 22 17.97 -1.89 -27.87
N GLU A 23 19.08 -1.36 -27.36
CA GLU A 23 20.44 -1.57 -27.86
C GLU A 23 21.11 -2.64 -26.99
N ARG A 24 21.55 -3.76 -27.58
CA ARG A 24 22.22 -4.85 -26.86
C ARG A 24 23.72 -4.85 -27.11
N THR A 25 24.51 -4.91 -26.04
CA THR A 25 25.97 -5.12 -26.06
C THR A 25 26.32 -6.29 -25.15
N GLY A 26 26.45 -7.49 -25.73
CA GLY A 26 26.59 -8.72 -24.96
C GLY A 26 25.34 -8.96 -24.08
N ALA A 27 25.55 -9.17 -22.78
CA ALA A 27 24.47 -9.35 -21.82
C ALA A 27 23.81 -8.03 -21.35
N LEU A 28 24.33 -6.87 -21.76
CA LEU A 28 23.78 -5.57 -21.40
C LEU A 28 22.76 -5.11 -22.45
N ALA A 29 21.65 -4.54 -21.98
CA ALA A 29 20.57 -3.98 -22.78
C ALA A 29 20.28 -2.55 -22.32
N ARG A 30 20.25 -1.61 -23.27
CA ARG A 30 19.99 -0.19 -23.00
C ARG A 30 18.75 0.30 -23.75
N TRP A 31 17.89 1.06 -23.10
CA TRP A 31 16.79 1.77 -23.77
C TRP A 31 16.52 3.11 -23.04
N GLY A 32 16.42 4.20 -23.79
CA GLY A 32 16.33 5.54 -23.19
C GLY A 32 17.54 5.85 -22.29
N SER A 33 17.29 6.24 -21.05
CA SER A 33 18.29 6.43 -19.99
C SER A 33 18.55 5.18 -19.14
N SER A 34 17.81 4.08 -19.37
CA SER A 34 17.87 2.86 -18.56
C SER A 34 18.86 1.85 -19.12
N GLU A 35 19.68 1.27 -18.25
CA GLU A 35 20.60 0.17 -18.56
C GLU A 35 20.29 -1.04 -17.68
N SER A 36 20.07 -2.19 -18.30
CA SER A 36 19.65 -3.42 -17.64
C SER A 36 20.49 -4.60 -18.12
N ARG A 37 20.65 -5.63 -17.28
CA ARG A 37 21.35 -6.87 -17.65
C ARG A 37 20.34 -7.96 -17.98
N LEU A 38 20.49 -8.59 -19.15
CA LEU A 38 19.74 -9.78 -19.53
C LEU A 38 20.12 -10.97 -18.66
N SER A 39 19.14 -11.75 -18.23
CA SER A 39 19.41 -13.04 -17.59
C SER A 39 20.11 -13.99 -18.57
N GLU A 40 20.88 -14.95 -18.04
CA GLU A 40 21.58 -15.96 -18.87
C GLU A 40 20.66 -16.66 -19.89
N PRO A 41 19.42 -17.08 -19.55
CA PRO A 41 18.51 -17.70 -20.52
C PRO A 41 18.11 -16.75 -21.66
N LEU A 42 17.78 -15.49 -21.35
CA LEU A 42 17.39 -14.51 -22.37
C LEU A 42 18.56 -14.06 -23.22
N TYR A 43 19.75 -13.92 -22.63
CA TYR A 43 20.97 -13.63 -23.38
C TYR A 43 21.25 -14.75 -24.38
N LYS A 44 21.28 -16.01 -23.93
CA LYS A 44 21.50 -17.17 -24.81
C LYS A 44 20.43 -17.30 -25.89
N LEU A 45 19.17 -17.03 -25.56
CA LEU A 45 18.09 -17.04 -26.53
C LEU A 45 18.24 -15.92 -27.56
N SER A 46 18.60 -14.71 -27.12
CA SER A 46 18.78 -13.56 -28.01
C SER A 46 19.99 -13.75 -28.93
N GLU A 47 21.11 -14.26 -28.42
CA GLU A 47 22.29 -14.65 -29.22
C GLU A 47 21.95 -15.72 -30.25
N ALA A 48 21.19 -16.75 -29.85
CA ALA A 48 20.77 -17.79 -30.78
C ALA A 48 19.84 -17.24 -31.87
N ILE A 49 18.93 -16.32 -31.52
CA ILE A 49 18.04 -15.63 -32.46
C ILE A 49 18.85 -14.77 -33.45
N ASP A 50 19.83 -14.01 -32.97
CA ASP A 50 20.71 -13.20 -33.81
C ASP A 50 21.51 -14.09 -34.77
N GLY A 51 22.06 -15.21 -34.25
CA GLY A 51 22.75 -16.21 -35.05
C GLY A 51 21.87 -16.79 -36.16
N TYR A 52 20.62 -17.15 -35.87
CA TYR A 52 19.67 -17.63 -36.88
C TYR A 52 19.32 -16.53 -37.90
N ASN A 53 19.03 -15.31 -37.45
CA ASN A 53 18.72 -14.18 -38.32
C ASN A 53 19.90 -13.79 -39.23
N GLY A 54 21.14 -13.96 -38.76
CA GLY A 54 22.36 -13.75 -39.54
C GLY A 54 22.54 -14.73 -40.69
N THR A 55 21.79 -15.84 -40.72
CA THR A 55 21.79 -16.81 -41.84
C THR A 55 20.75 -16.51 -42.92
N GLU A 56 20.11 -15.33 -42.90
CA GLU A 56 19.15 -14.94 -43.94
C GLU A 56 19.77 -15.03 -45.34
N GLY A 57 19.05 -15.65 -46.28
CA GLY A 57 19.54 -15.92 -47.64
C GLY A 57 20.56 -17.06 -47.76
N ALA A 58 20.93 -17.72 -46.66
CA ALA A 58 21.82 -18.88 -46.68
C ALA A 58 21.09 -20.19 -47.05
N ALA A 59 21.85 -21.20 -47.46
CA ALA A 59 21.31 -22.51 -47.83
C ALA A 59 20.52 -23.17 -46.68
N PRO A 60 19.49 -23.98 -46.98
CA PRO A 60 18.62 -24.61 -45.97
C PRO A 60 19.36 -25.36 -44.86
N ASP A 61 20.45 -26.07 -45.19
CA ASP A 61 21.24 -26.84 -44.22
C ASP A 61 21.93 -25.96 -43.16
N MET A 62 22.46 -24.80 -43.58
CA MET A 62 23.08 -23.84 -42.65
C MET A 62 22.02 -23.17 -41.76
N ARG A 63 20.85 -22.86 -42.32
CA ARG A 63 19.73 -22.28 -41.55
C ARG A 63 19.17 -23.28 -40.54
N MET A 64 19.11 -24.56 -40.90
CA MET A 64 18.68 -25.64 -40.01
C MET A 64 19.69 -25.88 -38.88
N ALA A 65 20.99 -25.78 -39.16
CA ALA A 65 22.04 -25.82 -38.14
C ALA A 65 21.94 -24.63 -37.16
N ALA A 66 21.68 -23.41 -37.66
CA ALA A 66 21.52 -22.21 -36.83
C ALA A 66 20.21 -22.21 -36.01
N TRP A 67 19.23 -23.04 -36.38
CA TRP A 67 17.98 -23.21 -35.63
C TRP A 67 18.14 -24.07 -34.37
N ALA A 68 19.06 -25.04 -34.37
CA ALA A 68 19.27 -25.94 -33.24
C ALA A 68 19.66 -25.21 -31.93
N PRO A 69 20.56 -24.20 -31.93
CA PRO A 69 20.83 -23.35 -30.76
C PRO A 69 19.60 -22.59 -30.25
N VAL A 70 18.72 -22.11 -31.15
CA VAL A 70 17.47 -21.42 -30.77
C VAL A 70 16.56 -22.39 -30.03
N GLN A 71 16.39 -23.61 -30.55
CA GLN A 71 15.60 -24.64 -29.88
C GLN A 71 16.19 -25.05 -28.53
N ALA A 72 17.52 -25.18 -28.44
CA ALA A 72 18.19 -25.52 -27.17
C ALA A 72 18.04 -24.41 -26.13
N ALA A 73 18.17 -23.14 -26.54
CA ALA A 73 17.98 -21.98 -25.67
C ALA A 73 16.52 -21.86 -25.20
N LEU A 74 15.56 -22.06 -26.11
CA LEU A 74 14.13 -22.12 -25.77
C LEU A 74 13.85 -23.24 -24.78
N LYS A 75 14.29 -24.46 -25.08
CA LYS A 75 14.09 -25.64 -24.22
C LYS A 75 14.64 -25.42 -22.81
N ARG A 76 15.79 -24.73 -22.69
CA ARG A 76 16.42 -24.41 -21.41
C ARG A 76 15.68 -23.29 -20.67
N ALA A 77 15.18 -22.29 -21.39
CA ALA A 77 14.40 -21.19 -20.82
C ALA A 77 12.97 -21.60 -20.41
N THR A 78 12.45 -22.74 -20.89
CA THR A 78 11.05 -23.13 -20.66
C THR A 78 10.85 -24.46 -19.93
N ALA A 79 11.94 -25.13 -19.49
CA ALA A 79 11.95 -26.43 -18.79
C ALA A 79 11.04 -27.53 -19.41
N ASP A 80 11.63 -28.43 -20.22
CA ASP A 80 11.16 -29.74 -20.73
C ASP A 80 9.71 -29.96 -21.24
N GLU A 81 8.82 -28.96 -21.29
CA GLU A 81 7.44 -29.10 -21.78
C GLU A 81 7.11 -28.30 -23.05
N LEU A 82 8.09 -28.11 -23.95
CA LEU A 82 7.78 -27.77 -25.34
C LEU A 82 7.43 -29.06 -26.12
N ARG A 83 6.34 -29.74 -25.73
CA ARG A 83 5.63 -30.63 -26.66
C ARG A 83 4.78 -29.75 -27.58
N THR A 84 5.43 -29.07 -28.52
CA THR A 84 4.75 -28.43 -29.64
C THR A 84 4.22 -29.55 -30.54
N ASN A 85 3.01 -30.04 -30.25
CA ASN A 85 2.25 -30.87 -31.17
C ASN A 85 1.73 -30.08 -32.40
N ASP A 86 1.97 -28.77 -32.45
CA ASP A 86 1.61 -27.93 -33.57
C ASP A 86 2.84 -27.42 -34.34
N SER A 87 2.72 -27.52 -35.66
CA SER A 87 3.82 -27.44 -36.62
C SER A 87 4.42 -26.04 -36.83
N TYR A 88 3.92 -24.99 -36.16
CA TYR A 88 4.46 -23.63 -36.29
C TYR A 88 4.27 -22.80 -35.00
N LEU A 89 5.37 -22.52 -34.30
CA LEU A 89 5.43 -21.50 -33.23
C LEU A 89 5.33 -20.11 -33.87
N THR A 90 4.15 -19.47 -33.79
CA THR A 90 3.87 -18.15 -34.42
C THR A 90 4.20 -16.96 -33.52
N SER A 91 4.15 -17.12 -32.18
CA SER A 91 4.52 -16.08 -31.22
C SER A 91 4.92 -16.71 -29.89
N LEU A 92 5.76 -16.01 -29.12
CA LEU A 92 6.30 -16.44 -27.83
C LEU A 92 6.41 -15.21 -26.90
N THR A 93 5.86 -15.30 -25.69
CA THR A 93 5.95 -14.27 -24.66
C THR A 93 6.75 -14.80 -23.48
N VAL A 94 7.76 -14.05 -23.03
CA VAL A 94 8.59 -14.41 -21.88
C VAL A 94 8.60 -13.24 -20.89
N TYR A 95 8.10 -13.48 -19.69
CA TYR A 95 8.21 -12.58 -18.54
C TYR A 95 9.46 -12.94 -17.73
N GLN A 96 10.27 -11.95 -17.37
CA GLN A 96 11.44 -12.15 -16.49
C GLN A 96 11.17 -11.54 -15.12
N ALA A 97 11.05 -12.39 -14.10
CA ALA A 97 10.93 -11.94 -12.72
C ALA A 97 12.31 -11.81 -12.07
N GLY A 98 12.55 -10.63 -11.50
CA GLY A 98 13.78 -10.32 -10.77
C GLY A 98 13.56 -10.02 -9.30
N ALA A 99 12.31 -9.84 -8.86
CA ALA A 99 11.95 -9.58 -7.48
C ALA A 99 10.61 -10.26 -7.14
N VAL A 100 10.26 -10.29 -5.86
CA VAL A 100 9.02 -10.88 -5.34
C VAL A 100 8.45 -10.03 -4.21
N ALA A 101 7.13 -9.93 -4.15
CA ALA A 101 6.40 -9.46 -2.98
C ALA A 101 5.59 -10.60 -2.37
N LEU A 102 5.09 -10.41 -1.15
CA LEU A 102 4.26 -11.39 -0.45
C LEU A 102 2.82 -10.90 -0.42
N ASP A 103 1.90 -11.67 -1.01
CA ASP A 103 0.46 -11.53 -0.82
C ASP A 103 0.06 -12.35 0.42
N VAL A 104 -0.11 -11.67 1.56
CA VAL A 104 -0.37 -12.29 2.87
C VAL A 104 -1.88 -12.37 3.13
N PHE A 105 -2.34 -13.52 3.60
CA PHE A 105 -3.74 -13.76 3.94
C PHE A 105 -3.87 -14.69 5.14
N GLU A 106 -4.99 -14.61 5.85
CA GLU A 106 -5.24 -15.44 7.02
C GLU A 106 -5.82 -16.81 6.62
N THR A 107 -5.41 -17.88 7.33
CA THR A 107 -5.98 -19.24 7.20
C THR A 107 -6.26 -19.82 8.59
N SER A 108 -6.97 -20.94 8.64
CA SER A 108 -7.35 -21.67 9.88
C SER A 108 -6.16 -22.13 10.69
N TYR A 109 -5.01 -22.24 10.03
CA TYR A 109 -3.75 -22.67 10.63
C TYR A 109 -2.81 -21.49 10.88
N GLY A 110 -3.29 -20.24 10.78
CA GLY A 110 -2.52 -19.00 10.91
C GLY A 110 -2.20 -18.34 9.56
N PRO A 111 -1.42 -17.24 9.55
CA PRO A 111 -1.16 -16.49 8.34
C PRO A 111 -0.39 -17.32 7.31
N ASP A 112 -0.83 -17.26 6.06
CA ASP A 112 -0.16 -17.83 4.88
C ASP A 112 0.11 -16.70 3.88
N PHE A 113 0.95 -16.98 2.89
CA PHE A 113 1.40 -15.97 1.95
C PHE A 113 1.73 -16.59 0.60
N LEU A 114 1.45 -15.89 -0.48
CA LEU A 114 1.78 -16.30 -1.85
C LEU A 114 2.76 -15.33 -2.49
N PRO A 115 3.68 -15.80 -3.34
CA PRO A 115 4.60 -14.91 -4.04
C PRO A 115 3.88 -14.15 -5.17
N VAL A 116 4.10 -12.84 -5.20
CA VAL A 116 3.75 -11.98 -6.34
C VAL A 116 5.05 -11.64 -7.05
N VAL A 117 5.22 -12.09 -8.29
CA VAL A 117 6.49 -11.87 -9.01
C VAL A 117 6.51 -10.46 -9.58
N MET A 118 7.68 -9.83 -9.48
CA MET A 118 7.90 -8.42 -9.79
C MET A 118 9.08 -8.27 -10.76
N ALA A 119 9.06 -7.19 -11.55
CA ALA A 119 10.23 -6.76 -12.30
C ALA A 119 11.35 -6.34 -11.33
N ARG A 120 12.61 -6.52 -11.73
CA ARG A 120 13.77 -6.20 -10.87
C ARG A 120 13.82 -4.73 -10.45
N GLU A 121 13.38 -3.83 -11.33
CA GLU A 121 13.32 -2.38 -11.10
C GLU A 121 12.33 -1.99 -9.99
N LYS A 122 11.40 -2.88 -9.64
CA LYS A 122 10.44 -2.68 -8.55
C LYS A 122 10.96 -3.10 -7.19
N ALA A 123 12.18 -3.63 -7.09
CA ALA A 123 12.86 -3.79 -5.81
C ALA A 123 13.54 -2.48 -5.39
N SER A 124 13.59 -2.21 -4.09
CA SER A 124 14.33 -1.07 -3.54
C SER A 124 15.83 -1.19 -3.91
N THR A 125 16.39 -0.15 -4.51
CA THR A 125 17.84 -0.01 -4.75
C THR A 125 18.54 0.43 -3.47
N LEU A 126 19.78 -0.04 -3.29
CA LEU A 126 20.62 0.03 -2.08
C LEU A 126 21.26 1.37 -1.74
N ASN A 127 20.78 2.44 -2.34
CA ASN A 127 21.54 3.67 -2.31
C ASN A 127 21.00 4.51 -1.14
N ASP A 128 21.49 4.22 0.07
CA ASP A 128 21.54 5.19 1.18
C ASP A 128 22.35 6.45 0.77
N ASP A 129 23.16 6.32 -0.31
CA ASP A 129 23.75 7.40 -1.11
C ASP A 129 23.22 7.43 -2.56
N ALA A 130 21.95 7.08 -2.82
CA ALA A 130 21.30 7.68 -3.98
C ALA A 130 21.41 9.14 -3.66
N ALA A 131 22.03 9.92 -4.55
CA ALA A 131 21.92 11.35 -4.43
C ALA A 131 20.46 11.61 -4.07
N ALA A 132 20.22 12.16 -2.87
CA ALA A 132 19.14 13.12 -2.76
C ALA A 132 19.32 13.93 -4.04
N PRO A 133 18.35 13.91 -4.98
CA PRO A 133 18.51 14.66 -6.22
C PRO A 133 19.07 15.99 -5.79
N GLU A 134 20.30 16.29 -6.23
CA GLU A 134 21.06 17.42 -5.70
C GLU A 134 20.08 18.56 -5.59
N SER A 135 20.06 19.21 -4.43
CA SER A 135 19.07 20.20 -4.05
C SER A 135 19.16 21.42 -4.98
N ASP A 136 18.68 21.24 -6.21
CA ASP A 136 18.49 22.23 -7.24
C ASP A 136 16.99 22.49 -7.25
N GLU A 137 16.52 23.37 -6.37
CA GLU A 137 15.25 24.13 -6.39
C GLU A 137 13.96 23.46 -6.97
N GLY A 138 13.88 22.14 -7.02
CA GLY A 138 12.86 21.38 -7.73
C GLY A 138 12.77 19.98 -7.17
N GLY A 139 12.24 19.86 -5.95
CA GLY A 139 12.15 18.60 -5.23
C GLY A 139 11.36 17.53 -5.99
N GLU A 140 12.02 16.43 -6.34
CA GLU A 140 11.32 15.19 -6.71
C GLU A 140 10.73 14.53 -5.45
N PRO A 141 9.50 13.99 -5.53
CA PRO A 141 8.82 13.38 -4.39
C PRO A 141 9.45 12.03 -4.00
N PRO A 142 9.31 11.61 -2.73
CA PRO A 142 9.76 10.30 -2.26
C PRO A 142 9.09 9.14 -3.03
N PRO A 143 9.69 7.93 -3.04
CA PRO A 143 9.16 6.80 -3.80
C PRO A 143 7.72 6.49 -3.38
N ALA A 144 6.81 6.43 -4.36
CA ALA A 144 5.39 6.19 -4.14
C ALA A 144 5.14 4.85 -3.41
N GLN A 145 4.11 4.81 -2.56
CA GLN A 145 3.63 3.59 -1.91
C GLN A 145 3.24 2.55 -2.98
N ARG A 146 3.87 1.37 -2.92
CA ARG A 146 3.76 0.30 -3.94
C ARG A 146 2.55 -0.60 -3.69
N ASP A 147 1.67 -0.72 -4.68
CA ASP A 147 0.50 -1.58 -4.65
C ASP A 147 0.83 -2.93 -5.33
N LEU A 148 0.73 -4.03 -4.57
CA LEU A 148 0.95 -5.41 -5.02
C LEU A 148 0.34 -5.72 -6.39
N VAL A 149 -0.84 -5.18 -6.67
CA VAL A 149 -1.60 -5.53 -7.86
C VAL A 149 -1.23 -4.67 -9.07
N SER A 150 -0.88 -3.40 -8.88
CA SER A 150 -0.41 -2.56 -9.98
C SER A 150 1.05 -2.83 -10.33
N ASP A 151 1.85 -3.27 -9.35
CA ASP A 151 3.29 -3.45 -9.53
C ASP A 151 3.67 -4.89 -9.95
N ALA A 152 2.72 -5.83 -9.93
CA ALA A 152 2.92 -7.21 -10.37
C ALA A 152 3.42 -7.27 -11.82
N LEU A 153 4.43 -8.11 -12.07
CA LEU A 153 4.97 -8.33 -13.41
C LEU A 153 3.95 -9.02 -14.33
N LEU A 154 3.15 -9.91 -13.77
CA LEU A 154 2.23 -10.74 -14.53
C LEU A 154 0.81 -10.15 -14.49
N PRO A 155 0.07 -10.23 -15.61
CA PRO A 155 -1.36 -9.99 -15.60
C PRO A 155 -2.08 -10.83 -14.52
N PRO A 156 -3.17 -10.34 -13.92
CA PRO A 156 -3.79 -10.95 -12.74
C PRO A 156 -4.10 -12.45 -12.86
N GLU A 157 -4.59 -12.89 -14.02
CA GLU A 157 -4.89 -14.30 -14.28
C GLU A 157 -3.62 -15.17 -14.34
N LEU A 158 -2.55 -14.67 -14.99
CA LEU A 158 -1.27 -15.35 -15.07
C LEU A 158 -0.56 -15.38 -13.72
N GLN A 159 -0.65 -14.30 -12.95
CA GLN A 159 -0.13 -14.21 -11.58
C GLN A 159 -0.83 -15.23 -10.66
N LYS A 160 -2.16 -15.32 -10.75
CA LYS A 160 -2.96 -16.30 -9.99
C LYS A 160 -2.60 -17.73 -10.35
N ARG A 161 -2.46 -18.03 -11.64
CA ARG A 161 -2.05 -19.36 -12.14
C ARG A 161 -0.66 -19.72 -11.66
N PHE A 162 0.30 -18.80 -11.76
CA PHE A 162 1.64 -19.00 -11.19
C PHE A 162 1.58 -19.29 -9.68
N ALA A 163 0.97 -18.41 -8.90
CA ALA A 163 1.01 -18.50 -7.44
C ALA A 163 0.24 -19.71 -6.88
N ARG A 164 -0.97 -19.96 -7.37
CA ARG A 164 -1.89 -20.95 -6.78
C ARG A 164 -1.83 -22.33 -7.41
N GLU A 165 -1.53 -22.43 -8.70
CA GLU A 165 -1.52 -23.73 -9.39
C GLU A 165 -0.11 -24.29 -9.48
N MET A 166 0.85 -23.47 -9.92
CA MET A 166 2.22 -23.93 -10.15
C MET A 166 3.06 -23.84 -8.88
N PHE A 167 3.13 -22.66 -8.26
CA PHE A 167 3.96 -22.44 -7.09
C PHE A 167 3.42 -23.20 -5.89
N ALA A 168 2.13 -23.09 -5.55
CA ALA A 168 1.58 -23.82 -4.41
C ALA A 168 1.45 -25.34 -4.64
N GLY A 169 1.30 -25.80 -5.89
CA GLY A 169 1.08 -27.22 -6.21
C GLY A 169 2.36 -28.06 -6.34
N GLU A 170 3.52 -27.43 -6.54
CA GLU A 170 4.78 -28.14 -6.74
C GLU A 170 5.62 -28.28 -5.46
N VAL A 171 6.63 -29.16 -5.48
CA VAL A 171 7.55 -29.36 -4.34
C VAL A 171 8.81 -28.52 -4.46
N ARG A 172 9.16 -28.06 -5.67
CA ARG A 172 10.41 -27.37 -5.96
C ARG A 172 10.18 -26.13 -6.83
N THR A 173 10.95 -25.08 -6.61
CA THR A 173 10.95 -23.93 -7.52
C THR A 173 11.72 -24.26 -8.80
N ARG A 174 11.09 -24.07 -9.96
CA ARG A 174 11.69 -24.27 -11.29
C ARG A 174 12.46 -23.03 -11.73
N ASP A 175 13.36 -23.16 -12.70
CA ASP A 175 14.02 -22.00 -13.32
C ASP A 175 13.06 -21.21 -14.21
N ALA A 176 12.02 -21.88 -14.72
CA ALA A 176 10.97 -21.28 -15.50
C ALA A 176 9.64 -22.04 -15.37
N TYR A 177 8.54 -21.33 -15.61
CA TYR A 177 7.18 -21.84 -15.55
C TYR A 177 6.46 -21.58 -16.88
N VAL A 178 5.70 -22.58 -17.33
CA VAL A 178 4.80 -22.44 -18.49
C VAL A 178 3.47 -21.91 -17.98
N LEU A 179 3.18 -20.63 -18.21
CA LEU A 179 1.97 -19.99 -17.68
C LEU A 179 0.78 -20.13 -18.62
N ASP A 180 0.98 -20.19 -19.93
CA ASP A 180 -0.07 -20.47 -20.91
C ASP A 180 0.54 -20.90 -22.27
N ARG A 181 -0.29 -21.13 -23.29
CA ARG A 181 0.16 -21.40 -24.67
C ARG A 181 1.13 -20.30 -25.12
N ASN A 182 2.39 -20.67 -25.28
CA ASN A 182 3.49 -19.79 -25.66
C ASN A 182 3.80 -18.64 -24.67
N VAL A 183 3.37 -18.74 -23.41
CA VAL A 183 3.65 -17.73 -22.36
C VAL A 183 4.45 -18.36 -21.23
N PHE A 184 5.62 -17.79 -20.95
CA PHE A 184 6.58 -18.33 -20.00
C PHE A 184 7.00 -17.28 -18.98
N LEU A 185 7.28 -17.73 -17.76
CA LEU A 185 7.89 -16.95 -16.69
C LEU A 185 9.27 -17.52 -16.41
N VAL A 186 10.31 -16.69 -16.55
CA VAL A 186 11.70 -17.03 -16.23
C VAL A 186 12.09 -16.33 -14.94
N LEU A 187 12.70 -17.06 -14.02
CA LEU A 187 13.13 -16.54 -12.72
C LEU A 187 14.63 -16.23 -12.72
N ASP A 188 15.01 -15.11 -12.14
CA ASP A 188 16.42 -14.84 -11.86
C ASP A 188 16.96 -15.85 -10.82
N PRO A 189 18.23 -16.28 -10.90
CA PRO A 189 18.78 -17.32 -10.00
C PRO A 189 18.64 -16.99 -8.52
N SER A 190 18.88 -15.73 -8.12
CA SER A 190 18.75 -15.30 -6.73
C SER A 190 17.29 -15.26 -6.27
N LEU A 191 16.36 -14.94 -7.17
CA LEU A 191 14.92 -14.97 -6.89
C LEU A 191 14.42 -16.40 -6.67
N LYS A 192 14.97 -17.39 -7.38
CA LYS A 192 14.65 -18.80 -7.16
C LYS A 192 14.95 -19.23 -5.72
N ILE A 193 16.09 -18.80 -5.17
CA ILE A 193 16.47 -19.10 -3.78
C ILE A 193 15.47 -18.47 -2.81
N ALA A 194 15.09 -17.21 -3.02
CA ALA A 194 14.07 -16.53 -2.22
C ALA A 194 12.72 -17.26 -2.27
N LEU A 195 12.30 -17.71 -3.45
CA LEU A 195 11.06 -18.48 -3.65
C LEU A 195 11.11 -19.86 -2.98
N ASP A 196 12.27 -20.52 -2.94
CA ASP A 196 12.46 -21.76 -2.17
C ASP A 196 12.36 -21.53 -0.65
N VAL A 197 12.84 -20.39 -0.14
CA VAL A 197 12.63 -19.98 1.27
C VAL A 197 11.15 -19.75 1.55
N ILE A 198 10.48 -18.96 0.72
CA ILE A 198 9.05 -18.67 0.83
C ILE A 198 8.26 -19.98 0.87
N ARG A 199 8.54 -20.91 -0.05
CA ARG A 199 7.90 -22.23 -0.11
C ARG A 199 8.09 -23.02 1.18
N ARG A 200 9.32 -23.09 1.68
CA ARG A 200 9.66 -23.81 2.93
C ARG A 200 8.93 -23.21 4.13
N LYS A 201 8.92 -21.87 4.24
CA LYS A 201 8.28 -21.15 5.34
C LYS A 201 6.77 -21.29 5.29
N ARG A 202 6.13 -21.31 4.12
CA ARG A 202 4.69 -21.64 4.00
C ARG A 202 4.34 -23.02 4.55
N ALA A 203 5.19 -24.01 4.31
CA ALA A 203 4.99 -25.37 4.83
C ALA A 203 5.33 -25.50 6.33
N ALA A 204 5.85 -24.45 6.96
CA ALA A 204 6.28 -24.45 8.35
C ALA A 204 5.10 -24.25 9.33
N PRO A 205 5.27 -24.63 10.60
CA PRO A 205 4.29 -24.37 11.66
C PRO A 205 3.93 -22.87 11.78
N LYS A 206 2.74 -22.58 12.35
CA LYS A 206 2.21 -21.20 12.53
C LYS A 206 3.26 -20.22 13.07
N ALA A 207 4.00 -20.63 14.11
CA ALA A 207 5.00 -19.79 14.75
C ALA A 207 6.14 -19.38 13.79
N GLU A 208 6.61 -20.31 12.96
CA GLU A 208 7.68 -20.05 11.99
C GLU A 208 7.19 -19.20 10.82
N ARG A 209 5.94 -19.38 10.38
CA ARG A 209 5.31 -18.50 9.39
C ARG A 209 5.21 -17.07 9.90
N ILE A 210 4.78 -16.88 11.14
CA ILE A 210 4.71 -15.56 11.78
C ILE A 210 6.12 -14.95 11.91
N ALA A 211 7.12 -15.73 12.34
CA ALA A 211 8.49 -15.26 12.48
C ALA A 211 9.08 -14.83 11.13
N PHE A 212 8.87 -15.63 10.07
CA PHE A 212 9.26 -15.27 8.72
C PHE A 212 8.56 -13.99 8.26
N LEU A 213 7.26 -13.88 8.51
CA LEU A 213 6.52 -12.69 8.15
C LEU A 213 7.02 -11.45 8.91
N LYS A 214 7.55 -11.56 10.13
CA LYS A 214 8.14 -10.40 10.82
C LYS A 214 9.47 -9.94 10.22
N SER A 215 10.23 -10.83 9.60
CA SER A 215 11.57 -10.52 9.08
C SER A 215 11.92 -11.34 7.84
N PRO A 216 11.17 -11.16 6.73
CA PRO A 216 11.35 -11.98 5.53
C PRO A 216 12.72 -11.73 4.88
N ARG A 217 13.23 -10.49 4.93
CA ARG A 217 14.55 -10.12 4.40
C ARG A 217 15.70 -10.89 5.04
N ALA A 218 15.72 -10.96 6.37
CA ALA A 218 16.80 -11.62 7.11
C ALA A 218 16.88 -13.12 6.78
N GLU A 219 15.71 -13.78 6.69
CA GLU A 219 15.62 -15.20 6.35
C GLU A 219 16.03 -15.47 4.89
N ILE A 220 15.68 -14.58 3.96
CA ILE A 220 16.10 -14.68 2.56
C ILE A 220 17.61 -14.41 2.42
N ALA A 221 18.16 -13.41 3.10
CA ALA A 221 19.60 -13.09 3.10
C ALA A 221 20.44 -14.27 3.59
N ALA A 222 20.03 -14.86 4.72
CA ALA A 222 20.69 -16.03 5.28
C ALA A 222 20.70 -17.23 4.30
N ALA A 223 19.61 -17.43 3.55
CA ALA A 223 19.51 -18.53 2.59
C ALA A 223 20.32 -18.30 1.30
N ILE A 224 20.56 -17.04 0.92
CA ILE A 224 21.36 -16.67 -0.26
C ILE A 224 22.86 -16.69 0.06
N GLY A 225 23.24 -16.73 1.34
CA GLY A 225 24.64 -16.56 1.76
C GLY A 225 25.11 -15.12 1.64
N ASP A 226 24.16 -14.18 1.73
CA ASP A 226 24.37 -12.76 1.59
C ASP A 226 24.65 -12.15 2.96
N GLU A 227 25.91 -12.19 3.39
CA GLU A 227 26.36 -11.66 4.68
C GLU A 227 26.09 -10.15 4.83
N SER A 228 26.01 -9.44 3.69
CA SER A 228 25.68 -8.01 3.62
C SER A 228 24.17 -7.70 3.61
N GLY A 229 23.32 -8.68 3.30
CA GLY A 229 21.86 -8.50 3.16
C GLY A 229 21.41 -7.74 1.90
N GLU A 230 22.36 -7.28 1.08
CA GLU A 230 22.16 -6.42 -0.08
C GLU A 230 21.33 -7.07 -1.20
N THR A 231 21.63 -8.32 -1.51
CA THR A 231 20.93 -9.11 -2.51
C THR A 231 19.51 -9.41 -2.06
N ALA A 232 19.29 -9.74 -0.78
CA ALA A 232 17.95 -9.99 -0.26
C ALA A 232 17.04 -8.75 -0.28
N ILE A 233 17.61 -7.57 -0.01
CA ILE A 233 16.90 -6.29 -0.13
C ILE A 233 16.47 -6.04 -1.58
N SER A 234 17.35 -6.31 -2.55
CA SER A 234 17.05 -6.17 -3.98
C SER A 234 16.08 -7.22 -4.54
N LEU A 235 15.69 -8.23 -3.76
CA LEU A 235 14.80 -9.30 -4.19
C LEU A 235 13.39 -9.19 -3.62
N LEU A 236 13.21 -8.54 -2.46
CA LEU A 236 11.92 -8.45 -1.79
C LEU A 236 11.32 -7.03 -1.93
N VAL A 237 10.17 -6.94 -2.59
CA VAL A 237 9.38 -5.71 -2.69
C VAL A 237 8.40 -5.66 -1.52
N GLU A 238 8.58 -4.71 -0.62
CA GLU A 238 7.62 -4.44 0.45
C GLU A 238 6.38 -3.73 -0.11
N THR A 239 5.22 -4.13 0.37
CA THR A 239 3.93 -3.62 -0.11
C THR A 239 3.02 -3.33 1.07
N TRP A 240 1.96 -2.56 0.83
CA TRP A 240 0.99 -2.06 1.83
C TRP A 240 0.46 -3.08 2.86
N GLN A 241 0.44 -4.38 2.55
CA GLN A 241 0.03 -5.44 3.48
C GLN A 241 1.02 -5.61 4.66
N TYR A 242 2.25 -5.14 4.47
CA TYR A 242 3.24 -4.89 5.50
C TYR A 242 3.18 -3.42 5.90
N SER A 243 2.18 -3.05 6.71
CA SER A 243 2.30 -1.78 7.43
C SER A 243 3.47 -1.92 8.39
N GLU A 244 4.50 -1.06 8.25
CA GLU A 244 5.67 -0.97 9.15
C GLU A 244 5.28 -0.86 10.63
N ARG A 245 4.02 -0.55 10.90
CA ARG A 245 3.47 -0.43 12.24
C ARG A 245 2.92 -1.74 12.81
N VAL A 246 2.72 -2.81 12.04
CA VAL A 246 2.17 -4.06 12.62
C VAL A 246 3.29 -4.83 13.32
N LEU A 247 3.24 -4.84 14.66
CA LEU A 247 4.19 -5.57 15.52
C LEU A 247 3.90 -7.08 15.55
N GLY A 248 2.67 -7.47 15.25
CA GLY A 248 2.24 -8.86 15.12
C GLY A 248 0.76 -9.08 15.42
N LEU A 249 0.38 -10.35 15.60
CA LEU A 249 -0.93 -10.76 16.14
C LEU A 249 -0.80 -11.03 17.64
N GLY A 250 -1.71 -10.50 18.45
CA GLY A 250 -1.69 -10.64 19.90
C GLY A 250 -2.92 -10.06 20.59
N VAL A 251 -2.99 -10.19 21.91
CA VAL A 251 -4.05 -9.55 22.71
C VAL A 251 -3.73 -8.06 22.77
N TRP A 252 -4.66 -7.21 22.34
CA TRP A 252 -4.50 -5.77 22.49
C TRP A 252 -4.66 -5.40 23.96
N GLU A 253 -3.62 -4.79 24.52
CA GLU A 253 -3.65 -4.21 25.87
C GLU A 253 -3.69 -2.68 25.74
N PRO A 254 -4.52 -1.99 26.54
CA PRO A 254 -4.56 -0.54 26.53
C PRO A 254 -3.18 0.00 26.94
N PRO A 255 -2.57 0.89 26.13
CA PRO A 255 -1.26 1.42 26.43
C PRO A 255 -1.29 2.25 27.72
N PRO A 256 -0.24 2.18 28.56
CA PRO A 256 -0.16 3.01 29.75
C PRO A 256 0.09 4.47 29.33
N VAL A 257 -0.98 5.28 29.32
CA VAL A 257 -0.93 6.74 29.08
C VAL A 257 -1.15 7.48 30.40
N PRO A 258 -0.14 7.54 31.29
CA PRO A 258 -0.30 8.13 32.62
C PRO A 258 -0.69 9.62 32.58
N TRP A 259 -0.40 10.31 31.47
CA TRP A 259 -0.71 11.71 31.20
C TRP A 259 -2.14 11.95 30.69
N LEU A 260 -2.87 10.92 30.23
CA LEU A 260 -4.25 11.03 29.74
C LEU A 260 -5.24 10.43 30.74
N ARG A 261 -5.39 11.06 31.91
CA ARG A 261 -6.36 10.65 32.94
C ARG A 261 -7.61 11.50 32.89
N ASN A 262 -8.65 11.02 32.20
CA ASN A 262 -9.95 11.69 32.20
C ASN A 262 -10.77 11.31 33.45
N LYS A 263 -11.48 12.28 34.03
CA LYS A 263 -12.59 11.99 34.95
C LYS A 263 -13.84 11.64 34.13
N ALA A 264 -14.72 10.81 34.69
CA ALA A 264 -15.99 10.48 34.06
C ALA A 264 -16.77 11.77 33.71
N GLY A 265 -17.22 11.88 32.45
CA GLY A 265 -17.92 13.07 31.94
C GLY A 265 -17.04 14.18 31.36
N GLN A 266 -15.71 14.03 31.35
CA GLN A 266 -14.79 14.97 30.70
C GLN A 266 -14.19 14.36 29.41
N TRP A 267 -14.25 15.12 28.31
CA TRP A 267 -13.75 14.68 27.00
C TRP A 267 -12.22 14.73 26.91
N LEU A 268 -11.58 15.69 27.58
CA LEU A 268 -10.13 15.87 27.69
C LEU A 268 -9.75 16.20 29.14
N PRO A 269 -8.52 15.87 29.59
CA PRO A 269 -8.02 16.33 30.88
C PRO A 269 -7.97 17.86 30.92
N GLU A 270 -8.36 18.46 32.05
CA GLU A 270 -8.19 19.91 32.27
C GLU A 270 -6.77 20.27 32.71
N ARG A 271 -5.93 19.26 32.99
CA ARG A 271 -4.53 19.38 33.43
C ARG A 271 -3.69 18.33 32.73
N PHE A 272 -2.46 18.71 32.37
CA PHE A 272 -1.51 17.82 31.69
C PHE A 272 -0.16 17.87 32.41
N PRO A 273 0.46 16.72 32.73
CA PRO A 273 1.81 16.71 33.26
C PRO A 273 2.80 17.17 32.18
N CYS A 274 3.63 18.15 32.51
CA CYS A 274 4.68 18.70 31.65
C CYS A 274 6.01 18.66 32.40
N LEU A 275 7.07 18.27 31.70
CA LEU A 275 8.41 18.28 32.25
C LEU A 275 9.04 19.67 32.07
N ILE A 276 9.36 20.33 33.18
CA ILE A 276 10.09 21.61 33.19
C ILE A 276 11.41 21.35 33.93
N GLY A 277 12.52 21.37 33.20
CA GLY A 277 13.82 20.97 33.73
C GLY A 277 13.79 19.50 34.18
N ALA A 278 13.88 19.27 35.50
CA ALA A 278 13.83 17.92 36.09
C ALA A 278 12.51 17.61 36.83
N GLU A 279 11.56 18.55 36.88
CA GLU A 279 10.30 18.41 37.62
C GLU A 279 9.12 18.21 36.69
N VAL A 280 8.18 17.34 37.09
CA VAL A 280 6.90 17.15 36.40
C VAL A 280 5.87 18.06 37.04
N VAL A 281 5.39 19.05 36.29
CA VAL A 281 4.41 20.04 36.71
C VAL A 281 3.07 19.76 36.02
N GLU A 282 1.99 19.72 36.79
CA GLU A 282 0.62 19.62 36.23
C GLU A 282 0.19 20.99 35.68
N LEU A 283 0.25 21.16 34.36
CA LEU A 283 -0.16 22.38 33.68
C LEU A 283 -1.67 22.40 33.47
N ASP A 284 -2.32 23.42 34.01
CA ASP A 284 -3.66 23.83 33.60
C ASP A 284 -3.63 25.13 32.79
N ARG A 285 -4.79 25.56 32.27
CA ARG A 285 -4.89 26.78 31.46
C ARG A 285 -4.38 28.02 32.21
N HIS A 286 -4.60 28.11 33.52
CA HIS A 286 -4.19 29.26 34.32
C HIS A 286 -2.67 29.25 34.50
N THR A 287 -2.11 28.15 35.02
CA THR A 287 -0.67 28.01 35.26
C THR A 287 0.14 28.20 33.97
N PHE A 288 -0.36 27.71 32.82
CA PHE A 288 0.28 27.94 31.52
C PHE A 288 0.34 29.43 31.13
N GLN A 289 -0.73 30.21 31.35
CA GLN A 289 -0.73 31.65 31.05
C GLN A 289 0.16 32.44 32.02
N THR A 290 0.24 32.02 33.28
CA THR A 290 1.15 32.61 34.26
C THR A 290 2.61 32.38 33.88
N LEU A 291 2.99 31.13 33.54
CA LEU A 291 4.34 30.81 33.03
C LEU A 291 4.70 31.67 31.82
N LYS A 292 3.76 31.84 30.88
CA LYS A 292 3.94 32.68 29.70
C LYS A 292 4.29 34.13 30.05
N THR A 293 3.53 34.70 30.98
CA THR A 293 3.66 36.10 31.39
C THR A 293 4.94 36.32 32.19
N GLU A 294 5.23 35.44 33.13
CA GLU A 294 6.41 35.52 34.00
C GLU A 294 7.71 35.30 33.20
N VAL A 295 7.76 34.33 32.29
CA VAL A 295 8.91 34.12 31.39
C VAL A 295 9.18 35.37 30.54
N ALA A 296 8.13 35.97 29.96
CA ALA A 296 8.29 37.18 29.14
C ALA A 296 8.80 38.38 29.97
N SER A 297 8.29 38.54 31.20
CA SER A 297 8.70 39.60 32.13
C SER A 297 10.15 39.40 32.59
N ALA A 298 10.50 38.21 33.07
CA ALA A 298 11.84 37.88 33.54
C ALA A 298 12.89 38.00 32.42
N TYR A 299 12.56 37.56 31.20
CA TYR A 299 13.43 37.74 30.04
C TYR A 299 13.69 39.22 29.73
N ALA A 300 12.68 40.08 29.86
CA ALA A 300 12.83 41.53 29.66
C ALA A 300 13.66 42.21 30.77
N ALA A 301 13.53 41.72 32.00
CA ALA A 301 14.27 42.20 33.17
C ALA A 301 15.71 41.66 33.25
N GLY A 302 16.01 40.56 32.52
CA GLY A 302 17.29 39.85 32.60
C GLY A 302 17.40 38.89 33.78
N ASP A 303 16.27 38.50 34.37
CA ASP A 303 16.20 37.58 35.49
C ASP A 303 16.35 36.13 35.01
N ALA A 304 17.06 35.31 35.78
CA ALA A 304 17.34 33.91 35.44
C ALA A 304 16.27 32.93 35.95
N GLU A 305 15.42 33.37 36.88
CA GLU A 305 14.43 32.55 37.57
C GLU A 305 13.09 33.27 37.67
N ILE A 306 12.01 32.50 37.62
CA ILE A 306 10.63 32.94 37.84
C ILE A 306 9.99 32.14 38.95
N VAL A 307 8.93 32.70 39.56
CA VAL A 307 8.13 32.01 40.57
C VAL A 307 6.70 31.90 40.07
N VAL A 308 6.19 30.68 39.93
CA VAL A 308 4.80 30.41 39.54
C VAL A 308 4.22 29.40 40.51
N ASP A 309 3.06 29.70 41.09
CA ASP A 309 2.36 28.84 42.06
C ASP A 309 3.27 28.35 43.21
N GLU A 310 4.10 29.26 43.76
CA GLU A 310 5.09 29.02 44.82
C GLU A 310 6.28 28.11 44.43
N GLN A 311 6.40 27.74 43.15
CA GLN A 311 7.51 26.97 42.61
C GLN A 311 8.48 27.87 41.84
N HIS A 312 9.78 27.59 41.99
CA HIS A 312 10.84 28.33 41.32
C HIS A 312 11.28 27.59 40.05
N PHE A 313 11.24 28.27 38.92
CA PHE A 313 11.67 27.71 37.63
C PHE A 313 12.78 28.58 37.03
N LYS A 314 13.78 27.94 36.43
CA LYS A 314 14.72 28.67 35.59
C LYS A 314 14.02 29.08 34.31
N VAL A 315 14.24 30.32 33.88
CA VAL A 315 13.66 30.84 32.64
C VAL A 315 14.01 29.94 31.46
N ALA A 316 15.28 29.51 31.35
CA ALA A 316 15.74 28.61 30.28
C ALA A 316 14.98 27.27 30.25
N ASP A 317 14.76 26.64 31.40
CA ASP A 317 14.07 25.34 31.47
C ASP A 317 12.61 25.43 31.02
N VAL A 318 11.95 26.57 31.27
CA VAL A 318 10.57 26.83 30.80
C VAL A 318 10.54 27.14 29.30
N GLN A 319 11.53 27.87 28.80
CA GLN A 319 11.67 28.14 27.36
C GLN A 319 11.88 26.86 26.56
N ASP A 320 12.76 25.96 27.05
CA ASP A 320 13.01 24.65 26.46
C ASP A 320 11.74 23.77 26.49
N ALA A 321 10.97 23.83 27.58
CA ALA A 321 9.68 23.15 27.68
C ALA A 321 8.66 23.68 26.66
N PHE A 322 8.59 24.99 26.43
CA PHE A 322 7.72 25.56 25.39
C PHE A 322 8.13 25.13 23.98
N GLU A 323 9.43 25.13 23.67
CA GLU A 323 9.94 24.64 22.38
C GLU A 323 9.64 23.16 22.18
N THR A 324 9.77 22.34 23.24
CA THR A 324 9.42 20.91 23.22
C THR A 324 7.94 20.69 22.95
N LEU A 325 7.07 21.61 23.40
CA LEU A 325 5.63 21.62 23.11
C LEU A 325 5.29 22.18 21.72
N GLY A 326 6.28 22.55 20.90
CA GLY A 326 6.08 23.11 19.56
C GLY A 326 5.64 24.57 19.54
N LEU A 327 5.90 25.31 20.62
CA LEU A 327 5.64 26.74 20.75
C LEU A 327 6.94 27.54 20.58
N ASP A 328 6.84 28.85 20.46
CA ASP A 328 8.01 29.73 20.60
C ASP A 328 8.51 29.77 22.06
N ARG A 329 9.69 30.37 22.29
CA ARG A 329 10.30 30.56 23.61
C ARG A 329 9.45 31.33 24.62
N PHE A 330 8.33 31.91 24.19
CA PHE A 330 7.41 32.66 25.03
C PHE A 330 6.02 32.04 25.04
N GLY A 331 5.90 30.75 24.69
CA GLY A 331 4.64 30.00 24.76
C GLY A 331 3.58 30.47 23.76
N ASN A 332 3.96 31.12 22.65
CA ASN A 332 3.07 31.43 21.54
C ASN A 332 3.15 30.32 20.48
N GLY A 333 1.99 29.83 20.03
CA GLY A 333 1.89 29.01 18.83
C GLY A 333 1.44 29.84 17.64
N GLY A 334 1.73 29.38 16.42
CA GLY A 334 1.08 29.87 15.21
C GLY A 334 -0.38 29.41 15.18
N MET A 335 -1.25 30.03 15.97
CA MET A 335 -2.69 29.90 15.85
C MET A 335 -3.23 31.26 15.40
N ASP A 336 -3.81 31.29 14.20
CA ASP A 336 -4.70 32.38 13.80
C ASP A 336 -5.75 32.59 14.89
N GLU A 337 -6.08 33.86 15.17
CA GLU A 337 -6.95 34.29 16.27
C GLU A 337 -8.14 33.35 16.51
N ALA A 338 -8.32 32.95 17.78
CA ALA A 338 -9.45 32.13 18.18
C ALA A 338 -10.77 32.77 17.67
N PRO A 339 -11.59 32.05 16.88
CA PRO A 339 -12.89 32.57 16.48
C PRO A 339 -13.72 32.84 17.74
N ALA A 340 -14.60 33.85 17.64
CA ALA A 340 -15.40 34.35 18.74
C ALA A 340 -16.04 33.21 19.56
N LYS A 341 -15.93 33.32 20.90
CA LYS A 341 -16.51 32.38 21.86
C LYS A 341 -17.96 32.07 21.51
N TRP A 342 -18.22 30.85 21.09
CA TRP A 342 -19.58 30.32 21.00
C TRP A 342 -19.99 29.82 22.38
N GLU A 343 -21.04 30.41 22.97
CA GLU A 343 -21.70 29.84 24.15
C GLU A 343 -22.42 28.57 23.72
N VAL A 344 -21.82 27.41 24.00
CA VAL A 344 -22.44 26.11 23.77
C VAL A 344 -23.26 25.78 25.01
N GLU A 345 -24.59 25.75 24.89
CA GLU A 345 -25.42 25.05 25.87
C GLU A 345 -25.01 23.57 25.86
N PRO A 346 -24.81 22.92 27.02
CA PRO A 346 -24.37 21.54 27.09
C PRO A 346 -25.43 20.65 26.44
N ALA A 347 -25.16 20.25 25.19
CA ALA A 347 -25.92 19.21 24.53
C ALA A 347 -25.85 17.96 25.41
N GLN A 348 -27.03 17.43 25.74
CA GLN A 348 -27.21 16.25 26.55
C GLN A 348 -26.34 15.13 25.96
N ALA A 349 -25.24 14.83 26.64
CA ALA A 349 -24.38 13.70 26.30
C ALA A 349 -25.26 12.46 26.27
N GLU A 350 -25.48 11.91 25.08
CA GLU A 350 -26.15 10.63 24.92
C GLU A 350 -25.38 9.62 25.78
N THR A 351 -26.11 9.03 26.72
CA THR A 351 -25.63 8.02 27.65
C THR A 351 -24.78 6.98 26.93
N GLU A 352 -23.57 6.78 27.44
CA GLU A 352 -22.63 5.73 27.01
C GLU A 352 -23.36 4.39 26.81
N PRO A 353 -23.17 3.69 25.69
CA PRO A 353 -23.60 2.30 25.62
C PRO A 353 -22.83 1.50 26.67
N ALA A 354 -23.59 0.75 27.47
CA ALA A 354 -23.15 -0.03 28.61
C ALA A 354 -21.78 -0.71 28.41
N ALA A 355 -20.94 -0.61 29.44
CA ALA A 355 -19.66 -1.31 29.56
C ALA A 355 -19.79 -2.76 29.09
N ASN A 356 -19.15 -3.07 27.95
CA ASN A 356 -19.13 -4.39 27.38
C ASN A 356 -18.18 -5.26 28.23
N THR A 357 -18.67 -5.79 29.36
CA THR A 357 -17.95 -6.70 30.26
C THR A 357 -17.83 -8.09 29.66
N GLY A 358 -17.09 -8.18 28.56
CA GLY A 358 -16.72 -9.42 27.90
C GLY A 358 -15.48 -9.14 27.07
N VAL A 359 -14.30 -9.19 27.71
CA VAL A 359 -13.02 -9.11 27.01
C VAL A 359 -12.92 -10.31 26.08
N ASN A 360 -13.27 -10.09 24.82
CA ASN A 360 -13.07 -11.07 23.77
C ASN A 360 -11.56 -11.09 23.49
N LEU A 361 -10.85 -12.06 24.10
CA LEU A 361 -9.42 -12.37 23.96
C LEU A 361 -9.05 -12.85 22.54
N ALA A 362 -9.66 -12.27 21.52
CA ALA A 362 -9.31 -12.56 20.14
C ALA A 362 -7.94 -11.94 19.84
N GLU A 363 -7.04 -12.74 19.24
CA GLU A 363 -5.79 -12.24 18.65
C GLU A 363 -6.15 -11.13 17.64
N ARG A 364 -5.64 -9.92 17.86
CA ARG A 364 -5.78 -8.75 16.98
C ARG A 364 -4.42 -8.29 16.50
N LEU A 365 -4.39 -7.48 15.46
CA LEU A 365 -3.16 -6.82 15.02
C LEU A 365 -2.71 -5.83 16.11
N VAL A 366 -1.51 -6.04 16.63
CA VAL A 366 -0.83 -5.13 17.55
C VAL A 366 -0.08 -4.11 16.71
N ILE A 367 -0.42 -2.84 16.87
CA ILE A 367 0.11 -1.74 16.05
C ILE A 367 1.06 -0.89 16.90
N ARG A 368 2.25 -0.58 16.37
CA ARG A 368 3.21 0.36 16.92
C ARG A 368 2.56 1.72 17.06
N GLN A 369 2.62 2.26 18.27
CA GLN A 369 1.96 3.49 18.64
C GLN A 369 2.95 4.66 18.59
N ASN A 370 2.42 5.85 18.28
CA ASN A 370 3.18 7.12 18.28
C ASN A 370 2.60 8.02 19.37
N LEU A 371 2.54 7.54 20.62
CA LEU A 371 1.90 8.29 21.71
C LEU A 371 2.83 9.37 22.28
N ASP A 372 4.09 9.01 22.54
CA ASP A 372 5.05 9.87 23.24
C ASP A 372 6.09 10.52 22.28
N GLY A 373 5.94 10.36 20.97
CA GLY A 373 6.87 10.93 19.98
C GLY A 373 6.46 10.72 18.51
N GLN A 374 7.16 11.42 17.60
CA GLN A 374 6.98 11.33 16.14
C GLN A 374 7.93 10.31 15.50
N GLU A 375 8.05 9.10 16.08
CA GLU A 375 8.96 8.07 15.58
C GLU A 375 8.58 7.55 14.19
N PHE A 376 7.32 7.70 13.78
CA PHE A 376 6.82 7.30 12.47
C PHE A 376 6.07 8.45 11.81
N VAL A 377 6.58 8.89 10.67
CA VAL A 377 5.95 9.89 9.81
C VAL A 377 5.55 9.19 8.53
N VAL A 378 4.28 9.26 8.14
CA VAL A 378 3.84 8.67 6.88
C VAL A 378 4.40 9.51 5.74
N ALA A 379 5.36 8.97 5.00
CA ALA A 379 5.72 9.51 3.70
C ALA A 379 4.59 9.20 2.70
N TYR A 380 4.12 10.24 2.02
CA TYR A 380 3.16 10.11 0.94
C TYR A 380 3.60 10.96 -0.24
N ALA A 381 3.32 10.46 -1.45
CA ALA A 381 3.59 11.16 -2.70
C ALA A 381 2.27 11.65 -3.31
N PRO A 382 2.28 12.81 -3.99
CA PRO A 382 1.11 13.28 -4.71
C PRO A 382 0.56 12.24 -5.68
N ARG A 383 -0.77 12.07 -5.69
CA ARG A 383 -1.47 11.18 -6.62
C ARG A 383 -1.68 11.90 -7.94
N ASP A 384 -1.15 11.34 -9.03
CA ASP A 384 -1.48 11.83 -10.37
C ASP A 384 -2.93 11.48 -10.70
N THR A 385 -3.82 12.48 -10.57
CA THR A 385 -5.25 12.33 -10.81
C THR A 385 -5.67 13.37 -11.83
N PRO A 386 -5.88 12.98 -13.11
CA PRO A 386 -6.17 13.94 -14.19
C PRO A 386 -7.58 14.54 -14.10
N ALA A 387 -8.43 14.08 -13.19
CA ALA A 387 -9.79 14.60 -13.00
C ALA A 387 -9.77 16.00 -12.41
N GLU A 388 -10.47 16.96 -13.02
CA GLU A 388 -10.61 18.34 -12.55
C GLU A 388 -11.17 18.41 -11.10
N VAL A 389 -10.70 19.36 -10.29
CA VAL A 389 -11.25 19.62 -8.94
C VAL A 389 -12.56 20.37 -9.10
N ALA A 390 -13.60 19.62 -9.39
CA ALA A 390 -14.95 20.14 -9.48
C ALA A 390 -15.89 19.17 -8.79
N PHE A 391 -16.83 19.73 -8.01
CA PHE A 391 -17.93 18.96 -7.49
C PHE A 391 -18.62 18.25 -8.67
N PRO A 392 -18.85 16.93 -8.63
CA PRO A 392 -19.32 16.21 -9.80
C PRO A 392 -20.60 16.83 -10.35
N SER A 393 -20.57 17.28 -11.61
CA SER A 393 -21.73 17.90 -12.25
C SER A 393 -22.74 16.85 -12.70
N PRO A 394 -24.01 17.23 -12.94
CA PRO A 394 -24.99 16.34 -13.55
C PRO A 394 -24.41 15.69 -14.82
N PRO A 395 -24.56 14.36 -14.99
CA PRO A 395 -25.55 13.52 -14.34
C PRO A 395 -25.20 13.06 -12.91
N LEU A 396 -23.95 13.16 -12.46
CA LEU A 396 -23.46 12.46 -11.25
C LEU A 396 -24.06 12.93 -9.91
N VAL A 397 -24.58 14.16 -9.84
CA VAL A 397 -25.18 14.72 -8.62
C VAL A 397 -26.54 15.36 -8.93
N ALA A 398 -27.59 14.88 -8.25
CA ALA A 398 -28.96 15.40 -8.37
C ALA A 398 -29.22 16.63 -7.47
N THR A 399 -28.33 16.93 -6.53
CA THR A 399 -28.49 17.97 -5.48
C THR A 399 -27.40 19.04 -5.55
N ARG A 400 -27.77 20.32 -5.47
CA ARG A 400 -26.75 21.40 -5.44
C ARG A 400 -26.07 21.48 -4.07
N PRO A 401 -24.73 21.44 -3.99
CA PRO A 401 -24.01 21.57 -2.72
C PRO A 401 -24.11 22.99 -2.14
N LYS A 402 -24.08 23.10 -0.82
CA LYS A 402 -23.89 24.37 -0.10
C LYS A 402 -22.42 24.82 -0.19
N PRO A 403 -22.10 26.11 0.05
CA PRO A 403 -20.72 26.61 -0.01
C PRO A 403 -19.74 25.84 0.88
N HIS A 404 -20.12 25.54 2.14
CA HIS A 404 -19.27 24.76 3.05
C HIS A 404 -19.08 23.31 2.60
N GLN A 405 -20.05 22.75 1.88
CA GLN A 405 -19.96 21.39 1.32
C GLN A 405 -19.02 21.34 0.13
N THR A 406 -18.98 22.42 -0.66
CA THR A 406 -18.02 22.58 -1.75
C THR A 406 -16.61 22.72 -1.17
N ALA A 407 -16.42 23.57 -0.17
CA ALA A 407 -15.13 23.73 0.51
C ALA A 407 -14.64 22.40 1.14
N GLY A 408 -15.52 21.67 1.84
CA GLY A 408 -15.18 20.36 2.41
C GLY A 408 -14.81 19.33 1.34
N PHE A 409 -15.53 19.30 0.21
CA PHE A 409 -15.18 18.44 -0.92
C PHE A 409 -13.83 18.81 -1.54
N ASP A 410 -13.58 20.09 -1.79
CA ASP A 410 -12.32 20.57 -2.37
C ASP A 410 -11.13 20.22 -1.47
N TRP A 411 -11.31 20.33 -0.15
CA TRP A 411 -10.34 19.89 0.85
C TRP A 411 -10.07 18.38 0.78
N LEU A 412 -11.11 17.54 0.69
CA LEU A 412 -10.96 16.08 0.51
C LEU A 412 -10.19 15.76 -0.77
N VAL A 413 -10.49 16.44 -1.88
CA VAL A 413 -9.79 16.28 -3.16
C VAL A 413 -8.33 16.72 -3.05
N ALA A 414 -8.06 17.84 -2.39
CA ALA A 414 -6.70 18.33 -2.15
C ALA A 414 -5.87 17.33 -1.34
N CYS A 415 -6.43 16.78 -0.25
CA CYS A 415 -5.77 15.75 0.56
C CYS A 415 -5.52 14.47 -0.25
N TYR A 416 -6.50 14.05 -1.07
CA TYR A 416 -6.35 12.90 -1.95
C TYR A 416 -5.23 13.11 -2.97
N ARG A 417 -5.21 14.24 -3.66
CA ARG A 417 -4.15 14.58 -4.62
C ARG A 417 -2.79 14.77 -3.97
N ALA A 418 -2.74 15.27 -2.73
CA ALA A 418 -1.50 15.40 -1.98
C ALA A 418 -0.90 14.03 -1.61
N GLY A 419 -1.66 12.94 -1.68
CA GLY A 419 -1.17 11.60 -1.34
C GLY A 419 -1.61 11.09 0.02
N TRP A 420 -2.39 11.87 0.78
CA TRP A 420 -2.69 11.54 2.17
C TRP A 420 -3.33 10.14 2.26
N PRO A 421 -2.90 9.30 3.22
CA PRO A 421 -3.42 7.94 3.38
C PRO A 421 -4.84 7.92 3.96
N GLY A 422 -5.25 9.00 4.63
CA GLY A 422 -6.55 9.15 5.25
C GLY A 422 -6.79 10.59 5.71
N VAL A 423 -8.05 10.91 6.00
CA VAL A 423 -8.51 12.23 6.43
C VAL A 423 -9.57 12.07 7.52
N LEU A 424 -9.61 13.01 8.46
CA LEU A 424 -10.65 13.10 9.47
C LEU A 424 -11.63 14.23 9.10
N LEU A 425 -12.81 13.88 8.61
CA LEU A 425 -13.89 14.83 8.31
C LEU A 425 -14.79 14.99 9.55
N ALA A 426 -14.41 15.92 10.43
CA ALA A 426 -15.03 16.12 11.74
C ALA A 426 -15.93 17.37 11.82
N ASP A 427 -16.57 17.75 10.71
CA ASP A 427 -17.61 18.79 10.70
C ASP A 427 -18.72 18.50 11.71
N ASP A 428 -19.42 19.53 12.19
CA ASP A 428 -20.58 19.39 13.08
C ASP A 428 -21.67 18.46 12.50
N MET A 429 -22.47 17.90 13.40
CA MET A 429 -23.63 17.08 13.03
C MET A 429 -24.64 17.89 12.21
N GLY A 430 -25.16 17.29 11.14
CA GLY A 430 -26.15 17.95 10.26
C GLY A 430 -25.58 18.78 9.10
N LEU A 431 -24.25 18.97 9.01
CA LEU A 431 -23.64 19.71 7.90
C LEU A 431 -23.57 18.95 6.56
N GLY A 432 -23.95 17.67 6.54
CA GLY A 432 -24.03 16.85 5.33
C GLY A 432 -22.73 16.13 4.98
N LYS A 433 -22.01 15.62 5.99
CA LYS A 433 -20.76 14.83 5.81
C LYS A 433 -20.95 13.63 4.88
N THR A 434 -22.08 12.92 4.99
CA THR A 434 -22.39 11.78 4.10
C THR A 434 -22.46 12.21 2.64
N PHE A 435 -23.09 13.36 2.36
CA PHE A 435 -23.18 13.90 1.01
C PHE A 435 -21.81 14.32 0.46
N GLN A 436 -20.99 15.02 1.26
CA GLN A 436 -19.61 15.36 0.89
C GLN A 436 -18.78 14.09 0.58
N ALA A 437 -18.88 13.06 1.42
CA ALA A 437 -18.18 11.79 1.23
C ALA A 437 -18.64 11.06 -0.04
N LEU A 438 -19.95 10.97 -0.30
CA LEU A 438 -20.50 10.35 -1.50
C LEU A 438 -20.05 11.08 -2.78
N ALA A 439 -20.05 12.41 -2.76
CA ALA A 439 -19.54 13.22 -3.88
C ALA A 439 -18.05 12.96 -4.13
N PHE A 440 -17.25 12.93 -3.06
CA PHE A 440 -15.82 12.59 -3.13
C PHE A 440 -15.58 11.19 -3.72
N LEU A 441 -16.30 10.17 -3.24
CA LEU A 441 -16.18 8.80 -3.76
C LEU A 441 -16.56 8.72 -5.25
N SER A 442 -17.61 9.43 -5.67
CA SER A 442 -18.01 9.51 -7.07
C SER A 442 -16.94 10.19 -7.94
N TRP A 443 -16.33 11.26 -7.44
CA TRP A 443 -15.21 11.93 -8.10
C TRP A 443 -14.00 11.00 -8.27
N VAL A 444 -13.58 10.30 -7.21
CA VAL A 444 -12.46 9.33 -7.26
C VAL A 444 -12.73 8.25 -8.29
N LYS A 445 -13.95 7.68 -8.28
CA LYS A 445 -14.32 6.61 -9.20
C LYS A 445 -14.30 7.08 -10.66
N THR A 446 -14.85 8.26 -10.92
CA THR A 446 -14.86 8.87 -12.26
C THR A 446 -13.44 9.15 -12.76
N GLY A 447 -12.58 9.68 -11.89
CA GLY A 447 -11.17 9.91 -12.22
C GLY A 447 -10.46 8.62 -12.61
N ARG A 448 -10.62 7.54 -11.83
CA ARG A 448 -10.04 6.23 -12.13
C ARG A 448 -10.50 5.67 -13.48
N ARG A 449 -11.80 5.77 -13.77
CA ARG A 449 -12.38 5.36 -15.05
C ARG A 449 -11.80 6.13 -16.23
N ASN A 450 -11.65 7.45 -16.09
CA ASN A 450 -11.08 8.29 -17.16
C ASN A 450 -9.60 7.97 -17.42
N SER A 451 -8.86 7.54 -16.40
CA SER A 451 -7.47 7.09 -16.51
C SER A 451 -7.30 5.61 -16.92
N GLY A 452 -8.40 4.86 -17.13
CA GLY A 452 -8.33 3.43 -17.47
C GLY A 452 -7.89 2.50 -16.33
N LEU A 453 -7.81 3.03 -15.09
CA LEU A 453 -7.45 2.32 -13.86
C LEU A 453 -8.64 1.49 -13.29
N ASP A 454 -9.78 1.48 -13.97
CA ASP A 454 -10.98 0.70 -13.62
C ASP A 454 -11.04 -0.68 -14.31
N ARG A 455 -9.94 -1.11 -14.95
CA ARG A 455 -9.86 -2.38 -15.68
C ARG A 455 -9.07 -3.44 -14.90
N GLY A 456 -9.55 -4.68 -14.97
CA GLY A 456 -8.86 -5.83 -14.39
C GLY A 456 -8.74 -5.74 -12.86
N ALA A 457 -7.61 -6.19 -12.31
CA ALA A 457 -7.42 -6.24 -10.86
C ALA A 457 -7.22 -4.87 -10.17
N GLN A 458 -7.15 -3.79 -10.94
CA GLN A 458 -7.07 -2.41 -10.42
C GLN A 458 -8.44 -1.85 -10.02
N ASN A 459 -9.54 -2.45 -10.50
CA ASN A 459 -10.88 -2.12 -10.02
C ASN A 459 -11.08 -2.73 -8.63
N ARG A 460 -10.99 -1.91 -7.58
CA ARG A 460 -11.20 -2.32 -6.20
C ARG A 460 -12.45 -1.64 -5.63
N PRO A 461 -13.28 -2.37 -4.85
CA PRO A 461 -14.47 -1.81 -4.24
C PRO A 461 -14.13 -0.73 -3.22
N VAL A 462 -15.01 0.27 -3.10
CA VAL A 462 -15.05 1.15 -1.93
C VAL A 462 -15.73 0.40 -0.78
N LEU A 463 -15.09 0.31 0.39
CA LEU A 463 -15.72 -0.24 1.60
C LEU A 463 -16.25 0.88 2.49
N ILE A 464 -17.55 0.89 2.74
CA ILE A 464 -18.19 1.79 3.71
C ILE A 464 -18.59 0.97 4.93
N VAL A 465 -18.02 1.34 6.08
CA VAL A 465 -18.34 0.76 7.38
C VAL A 465 -19.12 1.79 8.19
N ALA A 466 -20.31 1.41 8.63
CA ALA A 466 -21.15 2.30 9.45
C ALA A 466 -22.00 1.49 10.44
N PRO A 467 -22.41 2.09 11.57
CA PRO A 467 -23.35 1.46 12.50
C PRO A 467 -24.60 0.95 11.77
N THR A 468 -25.12 -0.21 12.20
CA THR A 468 -26.28 -0.87 11.58
C THR A 468 -27.47 0.08 11.37
N ALA A 469 -27.71 1.00 12.32
CA ALA A 469 -28.79 1.98 12.25
C ALA A 469 -28.63 3.00 11.11
N LEU A 470 -27.39 3.27 10.67
CA LEU A 470 -27.08 4.28 9.65
C LEU A 470 -26.97 3.69 8.24
N LEU A 471 -26.88 2.37 8.08
CA LEU A 471 -26.71 1.75 6.76
C LEU A 471 -27.84 2.11 5.78
N ARG A 472 -29.10 2.11 6.26
CA ARG A 472 -30.24 2.52 5.43
C ARG A 472 -30.16 4.00 5.04
N ASN A 473 -29.69 4.85 5.94
CA ASN A 473 -29.50 6.27 5.64
C ASN A 473 -28.42 6.47 4.57
N TRP A 474 -27.30 5.74 4.62
CA TRP A 474 -26.29 5.77 3.56
C TRP A 474 -26.86 5.37 2.19
N ILE A 475 -27.74 4.37 2.15
CA ILE A 475 -28.43 3.93 0.93
C ILE A 475 -29.33 5.04 0.39
N GLU A 476 -30.20 5.60 1.23
CA GLU A 476 -31.15 6.64 0.85
C GLU A 476 -30.44 7.93 0.41
N GLU A 477 -29.36 8.33 1.09
CA GLU A 477 -28.54 9.48 0.72
C GLU A 477 -27.85 9.26 -0.63
N ALA A 478 -27.31 8.06 -0.90
CA ALA A 478 -26.73 7.73 -2.19
C ALA A 478 -27.77 7.77 -3.32
N GLU A 479 -28.95 7.18 -3.12
CA GLU A 479 -30.04 7.18 -4.11
C GLU A 479 -30.63 8.57 -4.36
N ARG A 480 -30.69 9.41 -3.31
CA ARG A 480 -31.20 10.78 -3.41
C ARG A 480 -30.24 11.73 -4.09
N HIS A 481 -28.95 11.63 -3.77
CA HIS A 481 -27.97 12.66 -4.12
C HIS A 481 -27.13 12.31 -5.36
N LEU A 482 -26.93 11.03 -5.65
CA LEU A 482 -26.12 10.59 -6.79
C LEU A 482 -26.99 10.16 -7.98
N ALA A 483 -26.45 10.24 -9.19
CA ALA A 483 -27.09 9.59 -10.33
C ALA A 483 -27.13 8.07 -10.18
N PRO A 484 -28.11 7.41 -10.84
CA PRO A 484 -28.08 5.97 -11.05
C PRO A 484 -26.74 5.52 -11.64
N GLY A 485 -26.06 4.59 -10.96
CA GLY A 485 -24.78 4.04 -11.40
C GLY A 485 -23.55 4.92 -11.13
N ALA A 486 -23.68 6.07 -10.45
CA ALA A 486 -22.55 6.96 -10.15
C ALA A 486 -21.43 6.26 -9.35
N LEU A 487 -21.80 5.40 -8.40
CA LEU A 487 -20.89 4.51 -7.68
C LEU A 487 -20.91 3.08 -8.20
N GLY A 488 -21.69 2.77 -9.24
CA GLY A 488 -21.86 1.42 -9.78
C GLY A 488 -22.64 0.48 -8.87
N GLU A 489 -22.37 -0.83 -8.98
CA GLU A 489 -23.09 -1.88 -8.27
C GLU A 489 -22.68 -1.98 -6.79
N ARG A 490 -23.69 -1.89 -5.92
CA ARG A 490 -23.55 -2.01 -4.47
C ARG A 490 -23.71 -3.46 -4.03
N VAL A 491 -22.83 -3.90 -3.13
CA VAL A 491 -22.99 -5.16 -2.39
C VAL A 491 -23.27 -4.90 -0.91
N ASP A 492 -24.39 -5.43 -0.41
CA ASP A 492 -24.79 -5.32 0.99
C ASP A 492 -24.23 -6.49 1.81
N ALA A 493 -23.18 -6.21 2.59
CA ALA A 493 -22.52 -7.16 3.48
C ALA A 493 -23.02 -7.03 4.93
N PHE A 494 -24.34 -7.00 5.12
CA PHE A 494 -24.99 -6.95 6.43
C PHE A 494 -26.37 -7.63 6.42
N GLY A 495 -26.91 -7.90 7.61
CA GLY A 495 -28.28 -8.41 7.79
C GLY A 495 -28.56 -9.72 7.03
N SER A 496 -29.73 -9.81 6.41
CA SER A 496 -30.15 -11.00 5.63
C SER A 496 -29.37 -11.15 4.31
N SER A 497 -28.80 -10.06 3.79
CA SER A 497 -28.02 -10.04 2.54
C SER A 497 -26.70 -10.81 2.66
N LEU A 498 -26.14 -10.93 3.87
CA LEU A 498 -24.96 -11.76 4.14
C LEU A 498 -25.10 -13.21 3.65
N ARG A 499 -26.32 -13.76 3.59
CA ARG A 499 -26.53 -15.12 3.08
C ARG A 499 -26.12 -15.28 1.61
N ARG A 500 -26.22 -14.21 0.81
CA ARG A 500 -25.85 -14.21 -0.60
C ARG A 500 -24.34 -14.15 -0.81
N LEU A 501 -23.63 -13.62 0.18
CA LEU A 501 -22.17 -13.57 0.19
C LEU A 501 -21.57 -14.81 0.83
N LYS A 502 -22.37 -15.78 1.28
CA LYS A 502 -21.85 -17.02 1.84
C LYS A 502 -21.60 -18.05 0.76
N THR A 503 -20.39 -18.63 0.77
CA THR A 503 -20.07 -19.76 -0.10
C THR A 503 -20.88 -21.00 0.30
N PRO A 504 -21.26 -21.86 -0.66
CA PRO A 504 -21.90 -23.14 -0.36
C PRO A 504 -21.01 -24.00 0.55
N ARG A 505 -21.63 -24.70 1.50
CA ARG A 505 -20.91 -25.62 2.38
C ARG A 505 -20.62 -26.93 1.64
N ASP A 506 -19.49 -26.99 0.95
CA ASP A 506 -18.94 -28.19 0.34
C ASP A 506 -17.85 -28.82 1.23
N GLU A 507 -17.20 -29.89 0.74
CA GLU A 507 -16.16 -30.63 1.45
C GLU A 507 -14.89 -29.80 1.74
N HIS A 508 -14.74 -28.65 1.06
CA HIS A 508 -13.61 -27.71 1.23
C HIS A 508 -14.02 -26.44 1.99
N TRP A 509 -15.25 -26.38 2.52
CA TRP A 509 -15.77 -25.20 3.21
C TRP A 509 -15.13 -25.02 4.60
N SER A 510 -14.57 -23.84 4.83
CA SER A 510 -14.08 -23.40 6.14
C SER A 510 -14.74 -22.07 6.55
N PRO A 511 -14.73 -21.71 7.85
CA PRO A 511 -15.14 -20.37 8.30
C PRO A 511 -14.39 -19.22 7.59
N GLU A 512 -13.17 -19.43 7.08
CA GLU A 512 -12.41 -18.42 6.34
C GLU A 512 -12.84 -18.26 4.87
N ILE A 513 -13.31 -19.35 4.24
CA ILE A 513 -13.84 -19.32 2.87
C ILE A 513 -15.35 -19.07 2.90
N ALA A 514 -15.92 -18.83 4.09
CA ALA A 514 -17.36 -18.65 4.29
C ALA A 514 -17.92 -17.44 3.56
N ILE A 515 -17.08 -16.50 3.10
CA ILE A 515 -17.48 -15.31 2.36
C ILE A 515 -16.95 -15.41 0.92
N ASP A 516 -17.80 -15.09 -0.05
CA ASP A 516 -17.46 -14.99 -1.46
C ASP A 516 -16.60 -13.75 -1.72
N ILE A 517 -15.29 -13.94 -1.62
CA ILE A 517 -14.29 -12.89 -1.86
C ILE A 517 -14.32 -12.42 -3.32
N ALA A 518 -14.70 -13.29 -4.27
CA ALA A 518 -14.77 -12.92 -5.67
C ALA A 518 -15.94 -11.94 -5.91
N ALA A 519 -17.10 -12.20 -5.31
CA ALA A 519 -18.23 -11.27 -5.32
C ALA A 519 -17.87 -9.93 -4.68
N LEU A 520 -17.16 -9.92 -3.56
CA LEU A 520 -16.70 -8.67 -2.93
C LEU A 520 -15.72 -7.90 -3.81
N ARG A 521 -14.74 -8.59 -4.44
CA ARG A 521 -13.76 -7.97 -5.34
C ARG A 521 -14.39 -7.42 -6.62
N ALA A 522 -15.46 -8.04 -7.10
CA ALA A 522 -16.18 -7.59 -8.29
C ALA A 522 -17.13 -6.41 -8.00
N ALA A 523 -17.46 -6.16 -6.73
CA ALA A 523 -18.31 -5.04 -6.35
C ALA A 523 -17.62 -3.70 -6.66
N ASP A 524 -18.42 -2.68 -6.96
CA ASP A 524 -17.91 -1.32 -7.04
C ASP A 524 -17.83 -0.66 -5.67
N TRP A 525 -18.78 -1.00 -4.78
CA TRP A 525 -18.74 -0.61 -3.39
C TRP A 525 -19.49 -1.60 -2.51
N VAL A 526 -19.01 -1.76 -1.28
CA VAL A 526 -19.51 -2.68 -0.27
C VAL A 526 -19.95 -1.87 0.95
N LEU A 527 -21.14 -2.15 1.45
CA LEU A 527 -21.67 -1.53 2.66
C LEU A 527 -21.71 -2.59 3.78
N THR A 528 -21.15 -2.32 4.96
CA THR A 528 -21.08 -3.27 6.08
C THR A 528 -21.08 -2.59 7.45
N THR A 529 -21.16 -3.40 8.52
CA THR A 529 -21.22 -2.97 9.93
C THR A 529 -19.88 -3.08 10.64
#